data_AF-A0A1W1D7A8-F1
#
_entry.id   AF-A0A1W1D7A8-F1
#
_cell.length_a   1.000
_cell.length_b   1.000
_cell.length_c   1.000
_cell.angle_alpha   90.00
_cell.angle_beta   90.00
_cell.angle_gamma   90.00
#
_symmetry.space_group_name_H-M   'P 1'
#
loop_
_entity.id
_entity.type
_entity.pdbx_description
1 polymer ?
#
loop_
_entity_poly.entity_id
_entity_poly.type
_entity_poly.pdbx_seq_one_letter_code
_entity_poly.pdbx_strand_id
1 'polypeptide(L)' 'MSVSALFLIFYGLFRFIIEFVRVPDVQLGYLAFDWLTMGQLLSLPMIILGVYLLYKANRQIA' A
#
# COMPACT_ATOMS: atom_id res chain seq x y z
N MET A 1 16.85 -1.07 -8.17
CA MET A 1 15.86 -0.26 -7.41
C MET A 1 14.47 -0.28 -8.05
N SER A 2 14.32 -0.27 -9.38
CA SER A 2 13.01 -0.23 -10.04
C SER A 2 12.10 -1.44 -9.75
N VAL A 3 12.64 -2.66 -9.70
CA VAL A 3 11.85 -3.88 -9.38
C VAL A 3 11.27 -3.81 -7.96
N SER A 4 12.06 -3.40 -6.97
CA SER A 4 11.61 -3.23 -5.58
C SER A 4 10.55 -2.13 -5.44
N ALA A 5 10.69 -1.05 -6.20
CA ALA A 5 9.70 0.03 -6.24
C ALA A 5 8.36 -0.44 -6.81
N LEU A 6 8.39 -1.15 -7.96
CA LEU A 6 7.20 -1.75 -8.56
C LEU A 6 6.55 -2.77 -7.62
N PHE A 7 7.35 -3.61 -6.94
CA PHE A 7 6.85 -4.54 -5.93
C PHE A 7 6.07 -3.83 -4.83
N LEU A 8 6.64 -2.77 -4.23
CA LEU A 8 5.97 -2.02 -3.16
C LEU A 8 4.66 -1.38 -3.62
N ILE A 9 4.64 -0.80 -4.82
CA ILE A 9 3.45 -0.19 -5.40
C ILE A 9 2.35 -1.23 -5.62
N PHE A 10 2.66 -2.30 -6.38
CA PHE A 10 1.64 -3.29 -6.75
C PHE A 10 1.19 -4.14 -5.57
N TYR A 11 2.10 -4.53 -4.68
CA TYR A 11 1.74 -5.26 -3.47
C TYR A 11 0.83 -4.42 -2.57
N GLY A 12 1.20 -3.15 -2.32
CA GLY A 12 0.38 -2.24 -1.52
C GLY A 12 -0.98 -1.98 -2.17
N LEU A 13 -1.03 -1.80 -3.49
CA LEU A 13 -2.27 -1.56 -4.23
C LEU A 13 -3.22 -2.76 -4.16
N PHE A 14 -2.74 -3.96 -4.48
CA PHE A 14 -3.59 -5.16 -4.42
C PHE A 14 -4.04 -5.47 -2.99
N ARG A 15 -3.17 -5.28 -2.01
CA ARG A 15 -3.53 -5.44 -0.59
C ARG A 15 -4.62 -4.45 -0.18
N PHE A 16 -4.52 -3.19 -0.57
CA PHE A 16 -5.54 -2.18 -0.29
C PHE A 16 -6.90 -2.54 -0.90
N ILE A 17 -6.91 -3.04 -2.15
CA ILE A 17 -8.15 -3.44 -2.85
C ILE A 17 -8.80 -4.66 -2.18
N ILE A 18 -8.02 -5.71 -1.88
CA ILE A 18 -8.53 -6.94 -1.25
C ILE A 18 -9.13 -6.66 0.13
N GLU A 19 -8.61 -5.66 0.82
CA GLU A 19 -9.06 -5.32 2.14
C GLU A 19 -10.52 -4.77 2.18
N PHE A 20 -11.06 -4.27 1.05
CA PHE A 20 -12.48 -3.90 0.97
C PHE A 20 -13.43 -5.10 0.92
N VAL A 21 -12.96 -6.26 0.48
CA VAL A 21 -13.76 -7.50 0.44
C VAL A 21 -13.47 -8.41 1.64
N ARG A 22 -12.46 -8.08 2.44
CA ARG A 22 -12.18 -8.79 3.70
C ARG A 22 -13.08 -8.26 4.81
N VAL A 23 -13.43 -9.18 5.71
CA VAL A 23 -13.98 -8.83 7.01
C VAL A 23 -12.83 -8.36 7.91
N PRO A 24 -12.94 -7.19 8.58
CA PRO A 24 -11.89 -6.72 9.49
C PRO A 24 -11.72 -7.65 10.69
N ASP A 25 -10.51 -7.69 11.24
CA ASP A 25 -10.20 -8.54 12.39
C ASP A 25 -11.04 -8.13 13.61
N VAL A 26 -11.61 -9.12 14.30
CA VAL A 26 -12.56 -8.94 15.43
C VAL A 26 -12.00 -8.07 16.56
N GLN A 27 -10.69 -8.08 16.78
CA GLN A 27 -10.04 -7.29 17.84
C GLN A 27 -9.82 -5.82 17.48
N LEU A 28 -9.72 -5.48 16.19
CA LEU A 28 -9.41 -4.12 15.74
C LEU A 28 -10.63 -3.43 15.13
N GLY A 29 -11.55 -4.20 14.54
CA GLY A 29 -12.70 -3.68 13.83
C GLY A 29 -12.29 -2.71 12.71
N TYR A 30 -13.18 -1.78 12.40
CA TYR A 30 -12.85 -0.62 11.54
C TYR A 30 -12.21 0.48 12.39
N LEU A 31 -11.08 1.00 11.93
CA LEU A 31 -10.32 2.05 12.65
C LEU A 31 -10.95 3.42 12.50
N ALA A 32 -11.50 3.71 11.31
CA ALA A 32 -12.07 5.02 11.02
C ALA A 32 -13.24 4.88 10.04
N PHE A 33 -14.33 5.59 10.36
CA PHE A 33 -15.49 5.79 9.48
C PHE A 33 -16.14 4.50 8.94
N ASP A 34 -16.01 3.37 9.65
CA ASP A 34 -16.56 2.05 9.27
C ASP A 34 -16.11 1.52 7.89
N TRP A 35 -15.02 2.06 7.33
CA TRP A 35 -14.45 1.56 6.08
C TRP A 35 -12.93 1.34 6.14
N LEU A 36 -12.22 2.04 7.04
CA LEU A 36 -10.77 1.96 7.12
C LEU A 36 -10.32 0.77 7.98
N THR A 37 -9.52 -0.14 7.42
CA THR A 37 -8.90 -1.24 8.18
C THR A 37 -7.39 -1.04 8.39
N MET A 38 -6.79 -1.81 9.30
CA MET A 38 -5.33 -1.80 9.51
C MET A 38 -4.56 -2.15 8.23
N GLY A 39 -5.10 -3.07 7.42
CA GLY A 39 -4.48 -3.48 6.15
C GLY A 39 -4.38 -2.32 5.16
N GLN A 40 -5.41 -1.49 5.07
CA GLN A 40 -5.42 -0.30 4.22
C GLN A 40 -4.42 0.76 4.73
N LEU A 41 -4.42 1.01 6.04
CA LEU A 41 -3.52 1.99 6.66
C LEU A 41 -2.05 1.63 6.43
N LEU A 42 -1.67 0.37 6.55
CA LEU A 42 -0.30 -0.09 6.30
C LEU A 42 0.07 -0.14 4.82
N SER A 43 -0.92 -0.31 3.94
CA SER A 43 -0.70 -0.35 2.48
C SER A 43 -0.37 1.04 1.91
N LEU A 44 -0.96 2.11 2.44
CA LEU A 44 -0.73 3.49 1.97
C LEU A 44 0.77 3.92 2.05
N PRO A 45 1.48 3.76 3.18
CA PRO A 45 2.92 4.03 3.26
C PRO A 45 3.74 3.23 2.25
N MET A 46 3.40 1.96 2.03
CA MET A 46 4.12 1.12 1.07
C MET A 46 3.98 1.64 -0.36
N ILE A 47 2.77 2.04 -0.77
CA ILE A 47 2.52 2.62 -2.09
C ILE A 47 3.31 3.93 -2.24
N ILE A 48 3.23 4.83 -1.25
CA ILE A 48 3.94 6.12 -1.26
C ILE A 48 5.45 5.91 -1.39
N LEU A 49 6.02 5.00 -0.59
CA LEU A 49 7.44 4.70 -0.61
C LEU A 49 7.87 4.09 -1.95
N GLY A 50 7.03 3.20 -2.52
CA GLY A 50 7.26 2.61 -3.82
C GLY A 50 7.28 3.66 -4.95
N VAL A 51 6.32 4.60 -4.96
CA VAL A 51 6.29 5.71 -5.94
C VAL A 51 7.53 6.60 -5.79
N TYR A 52 7.90 6.95 -4.55
CA TYR A 52 9.10 7.74 -4.28
C TYR A 52 10.38 7.07 -4.80
N LEU A 53 10.53 5.76 -4.56
CA LEU A 53 11.67 4.99 -5.03
C LEU A 53 11.71 4.88 -6.56
N LEU A 54 10.55 4.73 -7.21
CA LEU A 54 10.46 4.69 -8.67
C LEU A 54 10.85 6.02 -9.30
N TYR A 55 10.36 7.14 -8.73
CA TYR A 55 10.73 8.49 -9.17
C TYR A 55 12.25 8.73 -9.06
N LYS A 56 12.86 8.34 -7.93
CA LYS A 56 14.30 8.44 -7.74
C LYS A 56 15.09 7.55 -8.72
N ALA A 57 14.61 6.33 -8.97
CA ALA A 57 15.27 5.41 -9.89
C ALA A 57 15.23 5.91 -11.33
N ASN A 58 14.10 6.47 -11.80
CA ASN A 58 13.99 7.05 -13.14
C ASN A 58 14.92 8.26 -13.32
N ARG A 59 15.13 9.05 -12.26
CA ARG A 59 16.06 10.19 -12.28
C ARG A 59 17.54 9.79 -12.32
N GLN A 60 17.90 8.57 -11.94
CA GLN A 60 19.28 8.07 -12.07
C GLN A 60 19.62 7.61 -13.48
N ILE A 61 18.61 7.36 -14.32
CA ILE A 61 18.78 6.83 -15.68
C ILE A 61 18.83 7.96 -16.72
N ALA A 62 18.35 9.16 -16.38
CA ALA A 62 18.37 10.37 -17.20
C ALA A 62 19.56 11.28 -16.86
#